data_AF-A0A447PII3-F1
#
_entry.id   AF-A0A447PII3-F1
#
_cell.length_a   1.000
_cell.length_b   1.000
_cell.length_c   1.000
_cell.angle_alpha   90.00
_cell.angle_beta   90.00
_cell.angle_gamma   90.00
#
_symmetry.space_group_name_H-M   'P 1'
#
loop_
_entity.id
_entity.type
_entity.pdbx_description
1 polymer ?
#
loop_
_entity_poly.entity_id
_entity_poly.type
_entity_poly.pdbx_seq_one_letter_code
_entity_poly.pdbx_strand_id
1 'polypeptide(L)'
;MTTKAFAQAGADIVDGNAIWQSEIILKVNAPEEDEIALLNPGTTLVSFIWPAQNPGLMEKLAERKVTVMAMDSVPRISRAQSLDALSSMANIAGYRAIVEAAHEFGRFFTGQITAAGKVPPAEGDGDWRRA
;
A
#
# COMPACT_ATOMS: atom_id res chain seq x y z
N MET A 1 11.78 -1.89 -8.75
CA MET A 1 12.90 -2.86 -8.75
C MET A 1 12.96 -3.52 -10.12
N THR A 2 14.15 -3.90 -10.61
CA THR A 2 14.29 -4.59 -11.90
C THR A 2 14.27 -6.11 -11.71
N THR A 3 13.91 -6.87 -12.75
CA THR A 3 13.99 -8.34 -12.76
C THR A 3 15.39 -8.84 -12.34
N LYS A 4 16.43 -8.15 -12.80
CA LYS A 4 17.83 -8.42 -12.41
C LYS A 4 18.05 -8.27 -10.89
N ALA A 5 17.45 -7.27 -10.26
CA ALA A 5 17.58 -7.06 -8.82
C ALA A 5 16.92 -8.20 -8.02
N PHE A 6 15.79 -8.75 -8.49
CA PHE A 6 15.16 -9.93 -7.89
C PHE A 6 16.03 -11.18 -8.02
N ALA A 7 16.55 -11.44 -9.23
CA ALA A 7 17.46 -12.58 -9.45
C ALA A 7 18.75 -12.48 -8.61
N GLN A 8 19.30 -11.28 -8.45
CA GLN A 8 20.46 -11.04 -7.58
C GLN A 8 20.18 -11.30 -6.10
N ALA A 9 18.93 -11.14 -5.65
CA ALA A 9 18.50 -11.48 -4.31
C ALA A 9 18.18 -12.99 -4.15
N GLY A 10 18.33 -13.79 -5.20
CA GLY A 10 18.12 -15.24 -5.19
C GLY A 10 16.69 -15.68 -5.55
N ALA A 11 15.86 -14.80 -6.09
CA ALA A 11 14.53 -15.18 -6.57
C ALA A 11 14.58 -15.80 -7.97
N ASP A 12 13.82 -16.86 -8.18
CA ASP A 12 13.56 -17.40 -9.52
C ASP A 12 12.56 -16.52 -10.26
N ILE A 13 12.86 -16.21 -11.52
CA ILE A 13 11.98 -15.43 -12.38
C ILE A 13 11.12 -16.40 -13.18
N VAL A 14 9.80 -16.27 -13.02
CA VAL A 14 8.80 -17.05 -13.74
C VAL A 14 7.90 -16.14 -14.54
N ASP A 15 7.42 -16.62 -15.69
CA ASP A 15 6.54 -15.85 -16.58
C ASP A 15 5.07 -16.20 -16.37
N GLY A 16 4.21 -15.20 -16.61
CA GLY A 16 2.76 -15.35 -16.64
C GLY A 16 2.19 -15.95 -15.35
N ASN A 17 1.32 -16.94 -15.51
CA ASN A 17 0.55 -17.49 -14.38
C ASN A 17 1.29 -18.58 -13.59
N ALA A 18 2.54 -18.90 -13.94
CA ALA A 18 3.32 -19.90 -13.23
C ALA A 18 3.51 -19.55 -11.74
N ILE A 19 3.54 -18.25 -11.41
CA ILE A 19 3.64 -17.76 -10.02
C ILE A 19 2.48 -18.21 -9.12
N TRP A 20 1.31 -18.51 -9.68
CA TRP A 20 0.15 -18.97 -8.92
C TRP A 20 0.25 -20.42 -8.46
N GLN A 21 1.26 -21.14 -8.93
CA GLN A 21 1.54 -22.52 -8.51
C GLN A 21 2.38 -22.59 -7.22
N SER A 22 2.61 -21.47 -6.54
CA SER A 22 3.33 -21.39 -5.28
C SER A 22 2.46 -21.76 -4.06
N GLU A 23 3.10 -22.33 -3.03
CA GLU A 23 2.44 -22.64 -1.75
C GLU A 23 2.03 -21.38 -0.98
N ILE A 24 2.81 -20.30 -1.10
CA ILE A 24 2.55 -19.01 -0.47
C ILE A 24 2.57 -17.93 -1.54
N ILE A 25 1.54 -17.10 -1.58
CA ILE A 25 1.41 -15.97 -2.49
C ILE A 25 1.30 -14.69 -1.67
N LEU A 26 2.21 -13.76 -1.96
CA LEU A 26 2.26 -12.44 -1.33
C LEU A 26 1.81 -11.41 -2.37
N LYS A 27 0.73 -10.67 -2.07
CA LYS A 27 0.21 -9.59 -2.91
C LYS A 27 -0.07 -8.35 -2.07
N VAL A 28 -0.11 -7.20 -2.73
CA VAL A 28 -0.57 -5.96 -2.09
C VAL A 28 -2.10 -5.99 -2.00
N ASN A 29 -2.77 -5.99 -3.15
CA ASN A 29 -4.24 -6.02 -3.22
C ASN A 29 -4.77 -7.46 -3.22
N ALA A 30 -6.06 -7.57 -2.90
CA ALA A 30 -6.82 -8.81 -3.09
C ALA A 30 -6.71 -9.30 -4.55
N PRO A 31 -6.79 -10.61 -4.78
CA PRO A 31 -6.80 -11.16 -6.13
C PRO A 31 -8.07 -10.76 -6.88
N GLU A 32 -7.92 -10.51 -8.18
CA GLU A 32 -9.03 -10.31 -9.10
C GLU A 32 -9.77 -11.62 -9.40
N GLU A 33 -10.92 -11.54 -10.06
CA GLU A 33 -11.80 -12.70 -10.28
C GLU A 33 -11.14 -13.83 -11.07
N ASP A 34 -10.37 -13.47 -12.10
CA ASP A 34 -9.58 -14.37 -12.92
C ASP A 34 -8.37 -14.94 -12.16
N GLU A 35 -7.77 -14.15 -11.28
CA GLU A 35 -6.67 -14.55 -10.40
C GLU A 35 -7.11 -15.56 -9.33
N ILE A 36 -8.30 -15.41 -8.76
CA ILE A 36 -8.87 -16.38 -7.81
C ILE A 36 -8.96 -17.76 -8.46
N ALA A 37 -9.27 -17.82 -9.76
CA ALA A 37 -9.35 -19.07 -10.50
C ALA A 37 -7.99 -19.78 -10.68
N LEU A 38 -6.88 -19.11 -10.40
CA LEU A 38 -5.52 -19.63 -10.48
C LEU A 38 -5.00 -20.18 -9.15
N LEU A 39 -5.66 -19.86 -8.03
CA LEU A 39 -5.24 -20.29 -6.69
C LEU A 39 -5.43 -21.80 -6.48
N ASN A 40 -4.37 -22.49 -6.10
CA ASN A 40 -4.45 -23.91 -5.79
C ASN A 40 -5.01 -24.16 -4.38
N PRO A 41 -5.77 -25.25 -4.17
CA PRO A 41 -6.16 -25.69 -2.83
C PRO A 41 -4.94 -25.87 -1.92
N GLY A 42 -5.01 -25.35 -0.70
CA GLY A 42 -3.91 -25.39 0.27
C GLY A 42 -2.92 -24.22 0.17
N THR A 43 -2.98 -23.39 -0.89
CA THR A 43 -2.15 -22.18 -0.97
C THR A 43 -2.48 -21.21 0.18
N THR A 44 -1.45 -20.56 0.71
CA THR A 44 -1.57 -19.45 1.65
C THR A 44 -1.46 -18.12 0.92
N LEU A 45 -2.52 -17.33 0.92
CA LEU A 45 -2.57 -15.99 0.37
C LEU A 45 -2.40 -14.95 1.49
N VAL A 46 -1.44 -14.04 1.32
CA VAL A 46 -1.26 -12.88 2.20
C VAL A 46 -1.42 -11.61 1.38
N SER A 47 -2.45 -10.82 1.68
CA SER A 47 -2.72 -9.54 1.03
C SER A 47 -3.68 -8.67 1.85
N PHE A 48 -3.97 -7.46 1.38
CA PHE A 48 -5.17 -6.76 1.83
C PHE A 48 -6.42 -7.44 1.25
N ILE A 49 -7.46 -7.60 2.06
CA ILE A 49 -8.70 -8.32 1.71
C ILE A 49 -9.94 -7.50 2.08
N TRP A 50 -9.89 -6.75 3.19
CA TRP A 50 -11.04 -6.04 3.75
C TRP A 50 -12.27 -6.96 3.93
N PRO A 51 -12.19 -8.02 4.77
CA PRO A 51 -13.18 -9.10 4.82
C PRO A 51 -14.60 -8.62 5.12
N ALA A 52 -14.74 -7.60 5.98
CA ALA A 52 -16.05 -7.06 6.37
C ALA A 52 -16.76 -6.35 5.21
N GLN A 53 -16.01 -5.81 4.27
CA GLN A 53 -16.53 -5.08 3.10
C GLN A 53 -16.73 -6.00 1.89
N ASN A 54 -16.05 -7.15 1.85
CA ASN A 54 -16.01 -8.03 0.68
C ASN A 54 -16.45 -9.47 1.01
N PRO A 55 -17.69 -9.70 1.47
CA PRO A 55 -18.16 -11.05 1.81
C PRO A 55 -18.13 -12.01 0.61
N GLY A 56 -18.50 -11.55 -0.60
CA GLY A 56 -18.47 -12.39 -1.79
C GLY A 56 -17.05 -12.80 -2.23
N LEU A 57 -16.04 -11.99 -1.95
CA LEU A 57 -14.64 -12.39 -2.15
C LEU A 57 -14.24 -13.50 -1.18
N MET A 58 -14.65 -13.38 0.10
CA MET A 58 -14.37 -14.39 1.12
C MET A 58 -15.00 -15.73 0.77
N GLU A 59 -16.22 -15.75 0.24
CA GLU A 59 -16.89 -16.95 -0.24
C GLU A 59 -16.10 -17.61 -1.37
N LYS A 60 -15.73 -16.85 -2.41
CA LYS A 60 -14.92 -17.35 -3.54
C LYS A 60 -13.57 -17.91 -3.08
N LEU A 61 -12.88 -17.23 -2.17
CA LEU A 61 -11.60 -17.72 -1.62
C LEU A 61 -11.79 -18.99 -0.77
N ALA A 62 -12.87 -19.08 0.00
CA ALA A 62 -13.19 -20.27 0.78
C ALA A 62 -13.47 -21.48 -0.14
N GLU A 63 -14.18 -21.30 -1.25
CA GLU A 63 -14.44 -22.35 -2.25
C GLU A 63 -13.14 -22.90 -2.86
N ARG A 64 -12.10 -22.06 -3.03
CA ARG A 64 -10.77 -22.50 -3.48
C ARG A 64 -9.99 -23.29 -2.43
N LYS A 65 -10.47 -23.37 -1.19
CA LYS A 65 -9.80 -24.05 -0.05
C LYS A 65 -8.40 -23.51 0.21
N VAL A 66 -8.23 -22.20 0.11
CA VAL A 66 -6.98 -21.51 0.46
C VAL A 66 -6.99 -21.03 1.91
N THR A 67 -5.81 -20.85 2.49
CA THR A 67 -5.64 -20.10 3.74
C THR A 67 -5.40 -18.64 3.41
N VAL A 68 -6.13 -17.71 4.03
CA VAL A 68 -6.00 -16.27 3.74
C VAL A 68 -5.58 -15.52 5.01
N MET A 69 -4.52 -14.73 4.91
CA MET A 69 -4.08 -13.80 5.94
C MET A 69 -4.32 -12.37 5.46
N ALA A 70 -5.34 -11.72 6.03
CA ALA A 70 -5.71 -10.34 5.68
C ALA A 70 -4.84 -9.33 6.44
N MET A 71 -4.03 -8.56 5.72
CA MET A 71 -3.12 -7.57 6.29
C MET A 71 -3.84 -6.38 6.94
N ASP A 72 -5.06 -6.06 6.50
CA ASP A 72 -5.94 -5.05 7.13
C ASP A 72 -6.54 -5.52 8.46
N SER A 73 -6.44 -6.82 8.77
CA SER A 73 -6.97 -7.43 9.99
C SER A 73 -5.91 -7.71 11.05
N VAL A 74 -4.68 -7.22 10.87
CA VAL A 74 -3.61 -7.33 11.87
C VAL A 74 -4.03 -6.60 13.16
N PRO A 75 -4.04 -7.27 14.33
CA PRO A 75 -4.42 -6.64 15.58
C PRO A 75 -3.49 -5.48 15.96
N ARG A 76 -4.08 -4.35 16.36
CA ARG A 76 -3.34 -3.15 16.78
C ARG A 76 -2.81 -3.30 18.22
N ILE A 77 -1.77 -4.11 18.38
CA ILE A 77 -1.09 -4.37 19.65
C ILE A 77 0.43 -4.25 19.48
N SER A 78 1.16 -3.91 20.55
CA SER A 78 2.59 -3.59 20.48
C SER A 78 3.45 -4.66 19.81
N ARG A 79 3.18 -5.95 20.08
CA ARG A 79 3.93 -7.07 19.49
C ARG A 79 3.74 -7.24 17.97
N ALA A 80 2.69 -6.66 17.41
CA ALA A 80 2.33 -6.79 15.99
C ALA A 80 2.55 -5.49 15.20
N GLN A 81 3.09 -4.44 15.83
CA GLN A 81 3.28 -3.14 15.18
C GLN A 81 4.17 -3.22 13.92
N SER A 82 5.19 -4.08 13.92
CA SER A 82 6.05 -4.29 12.74
C SER A 82 5.32 -4.93 11.56
N LEU A 83 4.14 -5.51 11.78
CA LEU A 83 3.31 -6.16 10.77
C LEU A 83 2.14 -5.28 10.33
N ASP A 84 1.91 -4.12 10.97
CA ASP A 84 0.82 -3.21 10.64
C ASP A 84 1.13 -2.44 9.33
N ALA A 85 0.67 -3.02 8.23
CA ALA A 85 0.82 -2.46 6.91
C ALA A 85 0.01 -1.16 6.72
N LEU A 86 -1.12 -0.98 7.43
CA LEU A 86 -1.95 0.23 7.32
C LEU A 86 -1.23 1.45 7.89
N SER A 87 -0.58 1.30 9.05
CA SER A 87 0.21 2.37 9.65
C SER A 87 1.38 2.80 8.75
N SER A 88 2.03 1.84 8.08
CA SER A 88 3.11 2.11 7.13
C SER A 88 2.61 2.90 5.90
N MET A 89 1.48 2.48 5.31
CA MET A 89 0.90 3.17 4.15
C MET A 89 0.37 4.56 4.51
N ALA A 90 -0.24 4.72 5.69
CA ALA A 90 -0.72 6.02 6.17
C ALA A 90 0.42 7.04 6.32
N ASN A 91 1.58 6.60 6.80
CA ASN A 91 2.75 7.47 6.92
C ASN A 91 3.25 7.96 5.54
N ILE A 92 3.35 7.05 4.56
CA ILE A 92 3.74 7.41 3.19
C ILE A 92 2.71 8.36 2.56
N ALA A 93 1.42 8.09 2.75
CA ALA A 93 0.35 8.94 2.23
C ALA A 93 0.40 10.35 2.84
N GLY A 94 0.62 10.48 4.15
CA GLY A 94 0.76 11.78 4.82
C GLY A 94 1.93 12.59 4.26
N TYR A 95 3.09 11.95 4.05
CA TYR A 95 4.24 12.60 3.43
C TYR A 95 3.93 13.03 1.98
N ARG A 96 3.35 12.14 1.16
CA ARG A 96 3.02 12.47 -0.23
C ARG A 96 2.01 13.60 -0.31
N ALA A 97 1.04 13.67 0.59
CA ALA A 97 0.05 14.75 0.62
C ALA A 97 0.71 16.13 0.77
N ILE A 98 1.75 16.27 1.59
CA ILE A 98 2.50 17.53 1.73
C ILE A 98 3.29 17.85 0.46
N VAL A 99 3.87 16.85 -0.19
CA VAL A 99 4.58 17.04 -1.47
C VAL A 99 3.62 17.52 -2.57
N GLU A 100 2.44 16.92 -2.69
CA GLU A 100 1.42 17.36 -3.65
C GLU A 100 0.93 18.77 -3.33
N ALA A 101 0.68 19.06 -2.04
CA ALA A 101 0.31 20.40 -1.62
C ALA A 101 1.39 21.42 -2.01
N ALA A 102 2.67 21.12 -1.81
CA ALA A 102 3.77 21.99 -2.22
C ALA A 102 3.92 22.16 -3.74
N HIS A 103 3.56 21.13 -4.51
CA HIS A 103 3.58 21.19 -5.97
C HIS A 103 2.48 22.11 -6.52
N GLU A 104 1.27 22.00 -6.00
CA GLU A 104 0.12 22.80 -6.46
C GLU A 104 0.09 24.21 -5.85
N PHE A 105 0.73 24.41 -4.69
CA PHE A 105 0.71 25.69 -4.01
C PHE A 105 1.67 26.69 -4.67
N GLY A 106 1.12 27.78 -5.21
CA GLY A 106 1.88 28.80 -5.95
C GLY A 106 2.80 29.71 -5.12
N ARG A 107 3.15 29.35 -3.89
CA ARG A 107 4.02 30.15 -2.98
C ARG A 107 5.00 29.23 -2.25
N PHE A 108 6.06 29.82 -1.70
CA PHE A 108 6.99 29.07 -0.85
C PHE A 108 6.32 28.61 0.44
N PHE A 109 6.53 27.33 0.79
CA PHE A 109 6.16 26.80 2.10
C PHE A 109 7.00 27.42 3.22
N THR A 110 8.28 27.62 2.96
CA THR A 110 9.21 28.21 3.92
C THR A 110 9.18 29.73 3.83
N GLY A 111 9.10 30.38 4.98
CA GLY A 111 9.28 31.82 5.07
C GLY A 111 10.75 32.18 4.80
N GLN A 112 10.99 33.20 4.00
CA GLN A 112 12.33 33.64 3.62
C GLN A 112 12.44 35.16 3.64
N ILE A 113 13.60 35.67 4.01
CA ILE A 113 13.96 37.08 3.82
C ILE A 113 14.94 37.13 2.66
N THR A 114 14.55 37.82 1.60
CA THR A 114 15.38 38.02 0.41
C THR A 114 15.63 39.52 0.21
N ALA A 115 16.56 39.87 -0.68
CA ALA A 115 16.76 41.27 -1.09
C ALA A 115 15.48 41.89 -1.68
N ALA A 116 14.56 41.08 -2.21
CA ALA A 116 13.27 41.50 -2.77
C ALA A 116 12.15 41.61 -1.71
N GLY A 117 12.43 41.32 -0.44
CA GLY A 117 11.47 41.43 0.66
C GLY A 117 11.28 40.13 1.45
N LYS A 118 10.37 40.20 2.44
CA LYS A 118 10.02 39.09 3.33
C LYS A 118 8.83 38.31 2.78
N VAL A 119 9.03 37.02 2.56
CA VAL A 119 7.97 36.05 2.25
C VAL A 119 7.60 35.34 3.55
N PRO A 120 6.34 35.43 4.03
CA PRO A 120 5.91 34.68 5.22
C PRO A 120 5.77 33.18 4.89
N PRO A 121 5.92 32.29 5.88
CA PRO A 121 5.70 30.85 5.70
C PRO A 121 4.23 30.53 5.41
N ALA A 122 3.97 29.35 4.84
CA ALA A 122 2.62 28.82 4.68
C ALA A 122 2.02 28.39 6.04
N GLU A 123 0.71 28.60 6.22
CA GLU A 123 -0.03 28.19 7.42
C GLU A 123 -0.95 26.99 7.08
N GLY A 124 -1.09 26.04 8.02
CA GLY A 124 -1.93 24.85 7.84
C GLY A 124 -3.41 25.06 8.17
N ASP A 125 -3.78 26.22 8.72
CA ASP A 125 -5.09 26.49 9.31
C ASP A 125 -6.08 27.11 8.31
N GLY A 126 -6.31 26.44 7.17
CA GLY A 126 -7.50 26.64 6.33
C GLY A 126 -7.78 28.05 5.75
N ASP A 127 -7.01 29.08 6.10
CA ASP A 127 -7.13 30.45 5.63
C ASP A 127 -6.31 30.64 4.35
N TRP A 128 -6.66 29.85 3.33
CA TRP A 128 -6.11 29.98 1.97
C TRP A 128 -6.52 31.28 1.28
N ARG A 129 -7.39 32.08 1.91
CA ARG A 129 -8.07 33.24 1.33
C ARG A 129 -7.44 34.58 1.71
N ARG A 130 -6.47 34.61 2.62
CA ARG A 130 -5.52 35.74 2.70
C ARG A 130 -4.39 35.53 1.70
N ALA A 131 -4.77 35.50 0.44
CA ALA A 131 -3.88 35.59 -0.73
C ALA A 131 -4.07 36.96 -1.37
#